data_AF-A0A6J5FCT5-F1
#
_entry.id   AF-A0A6J5FCT5-F1
#
_cell.length_a   1.000
_cell.length_b   1.000
_cell.length_c   1.000
_cell.angle_alpha   90.00
_cell.angle_beta   90.00
_cell.angle_gamma   90.00
#
_symmetry.space_group_name_H-M   'P 1'
#
loop_
_entity.id
_entity.type
_entity.pdbx_description
1 polymer ?
#
loop_
_entity_poly.entity_id
_entity_poly.type
_entity_poly.pdbx_seq_one_letter_code
_entity_poly.pdbx_strand_id
1 'polypeptide(L)' 'MKLLFNAFCAAFILVPMVSHAADSITRAQVITELEQLEAAGYNPGVADDSYPENLEQAKAVLERQKNEQS' A
#
# COMPACT_ATOMS: atom_id res chain seq x y z
N MET A 1 2.58 -52.95 20.10
CA MET A 1 2.31 -51.52 20.35
C MET A 1 2.28 -50.81 19.01
N LYS A 2 1.33 -49.87 18.87
CA LYS A 2 0.86 -49.17 17.67
C LYS A 2 1.96 -48.84 16.64
N LEU A 3 1.82 -49.41 15.45
CA LEU A 3 2.52 -48.99 14.23
C LEU A 3 1.73 -47.86 13.57
N LEU A 4 2.46 -46.94 12.95
CA LEU A 4 2.00 -45.98 11.92
C LEU A 4 1.27 -44.73 12.45
N PHE A 5 2.01 -43.85 13.12
CA PHE A 5 1.68 -42.44 13.15
C PHE A 5 2.68 -41.72 12.24
N ASN A 6 2.19 -41.26 11.09
CA ASN A 6 2.61 -40.06 10.37
C ASN A 6 2.06 -40.12 8.94
N ALA A 7 0.76 -39.86 8.82
CA ALA A 7 0.19 -39.41 7.56
C ALA A 7 0.76 -38.02 7.27
N PHE A 8 1.79 -37.95 6.42
CA PHE A 8 2.36 -36.69 5.95
C PHE A 8 1.37 -36.10 4.95
N CYS A 9 0.49 -35.21 5.42
CA CYS A 9 -0.41 -34.46 4.54
C CYS A 9 0.42 -33.56 3.63
N ALA A 10 0.65 -34.00 2.39
CA ALA A 10 1.18 -33.17 1.33
C ALA A 10 0.11 -32.14 0.92
N ALA A 11 0.02 -31.03 1.66
CA ALA A 11 -0.79 -29.89 1.27
C ALA A 11 -0.15 -29.25 0.04
N PHE A 12 -0.69 -29.56 -1.14
CA PHE A 12 -0.34 -28.87 -2.37
C PHE A 12 -0.81 -27.42 -2.23
N ILE A 13 0.12 -26.49 -2.06
CA ILE A 13 -0.22 -25.07 -2.01
C ILE A 13 -0.68 -24.69 -3.42
N LEU A 14 -1.99 -24.62 -3.62
CA LEU A 14 -2.58 -23.93 -4.76
C LEU A 14 -2.29 -22.44 -4.55
N VAL A 15 -1.13 -21.97 -5.00
CA VAL A 15 -0.88 -20.53 -5.09
C VAL A 15 -1.77 -20.02 -6.22
N PRO A 16 -2.81 -19.20 -5.93
CA PRO A 16 -3.54 -18.54 -6.99
C PRO A 16 -2.56 -17.61 -7.70
N MET A 17 -2.13 -18.00 -8.90
CA MET A 17 -1.28 -17.19 -9.77
C MET A 17 -2.15 -16.12 -10.45
N VAL A 18 -2.89 -15.33 -9.66
CA VAL A 18 -3.71 -14.23 -10.16
C VAL A 18 -2.79 -13.02 -10.32
N SER A 19 -2.27 -12.85 -11.53
CA SER A 19 -1.72 -11.55 -11.93
C SER A 19 -2.86 -10.57 -12.05
N HIS A 20 -2.95 -9.63 -11.12
CA HIS A 20 -3.89 -8.53 -11.19
C HIS A 20 -3.43 -7.58 -12.29
N ALA A 21 -4.22 -7.42 -13.35
CA ALA A 21 -4.14 -6.23 -14.19
C ALA A 21 -4.73 -5.10 -13.34
N ALA A 22 -3.86 -4.36 -12.63
CA ALA A 22 -4.30 -3.20 -11.85
C ALA A 22 -4.91 -2.16 -12.80
N ASP A 23 -6.00 -1.53 -12.39
CA ASP A 23 -6.59 -0.41 -13.10
C ASP A 23 -5.51 0.62 -13.45
N SER A 24 -5.52 1.10 -14.69
CA SER A 24 -4.50 2.05 -15.13
C SER A 24 -4.70 3.39 -14.42
N ILE A 25 -3.75 3.76 -13.56
CA ILE A 25 -3.71 5.08 -12.95
C ILE A 25 -3.45 6.11 -14.06
N THR A 26 -4.30 7.14 -14.12
CA THR A 26 -4.11 8.21 -15.10
C THR A 26 -3.12 9.25 -14.58
N ARG A 27 -2.42 9.93 -15.48
CA ARG A 27 -1.55 11.05 -15.11
C ARG A 27 -2.32 12.14 -14.34
N ALA A 28 -3.57 12.38 -14.72
CA ALA A 28 -4.43 13.35 -14.04
C ALA A 28 -4.69 12.95 -12.58
N GLN A 29 -4.97 11.68 -12.31
CA GLN A 29 -5.15 11.16 -10.94
C GLN A 29 -3.89 11.34 -10.10
N VAL A 30 -2.71 11.00 -10.63
CA VAL A 30 -1.44 11.18 -9.90
C VAL A 30 -1.20 12.64 -9.51
N ILE A 31 -1.50 13.58 -10.42
CA ILE A 31 -1.34 15.01 -10.13
C ILE A 31 -2.27 15.42 -8.99
N THR A 32 -3.54 15.02 -9.04
CA THR A 32 -4.50 15.29 -7.98
C THR A 32 -4.08 14.69 -6.63
N GLU A 33 -3.53 13.47 -6.63
CA GLU A 33 -3.01 12.85 -5.40
C GLU A 33 -1.78 13.58 -4.85
N LEU A 34 -0.88 14.05 -5.73
CA LEU A 34 0.28 14.84 -5.34
C LEU A 34 -0.14 16.20 -4.75
N GLU A 35 -1.09 16.90 -5.35
CA GLU A 35 -1.62 18.16 -4.82
C GLU A 35 -2.21 17.99 -3.41
N GLN A 36 -2.90 16.87 -3.15
CA GLN A 36 -3.41 16.55 -1.81
C GLN A 36 -2.29 16.30 -0.80
N LEU A 37 -1.24 15.57 -1.20
CA LEU A 37 -0.09 15.35 -0.34
C LEU A 37 0.70 16.64 -0.10
N GLU A 38 0.83 17.50 -1.11
CA GLU A 38 1.43 18.83 -0.96
C GLU A 38 0.65 19.71 0.01
N ALA A 39 -0.69 19.73 -0.09
CA ALA A 39 -1.54 20.40 0.88
C ALA A 39 -1.42 19.82 2.30
N ALA A 40 -1.07 18.54 2.42
CA ALA A 40 -0.79 17.85 3.68
C ALA A 40 0.65 18.04 4.20
N GLY A 41 1.49 18.80 3.49
CA GLY A 41 2.85 19.17 3.91
C GLY A 41 3.98 18.36 3.26
N TYR A 42 3.69 17.47 2.32
CA TYR A 42 4.71 16.76 1.54
C TYR A 42 5.32 17.66 0.46
N ASN A 43 6.61 17.53 0.16
CA ASN A 43 7.23 18.26 -0.94
C ASN A 43 7.92 17.26 -1.89
N PRO A 44 7.30 16.91 -3.04
CA PRO A 44 7.87 15.95 -3.98
C PRO A 44 9.03 16.51 -4.83
N GLY A 45 9.20 17.84 -4.86
CA GLY A 45 10.18 18.52 -5.70
C GLY A 45 11.55 18.73 -5.06
N VAL A 46 11.71 18.38 -3.78
CA VAL A 46 12.97 18.47 -3.05
C VAL A 46 13.61 17.10 -2.90
N ALA A 47 14.94 17.05 -2.87
CA ALA A 47 15.64 15.87 -2.41
C ALA A 47 15.28 15.65 -0.93
N ASP A 48 14.48 14.62 -0.66
CA ASP A 48 13.99 14.30 0.66
C ASP A 48 14.85 13.19 1.28
N ASP A 49 15.82 13.60 2.09
CA ASP A 49 16.68 12.67 2.85
C ASP A 49 15.90 11.89 3.92
N SER A 50 14.68 12.33 4.26
CA SER A 50 13.81 11.72 5.24
C SER A 50 12.72 10.86 4.62
N TYR A 51 12.82 10.53 3.32
CA TYR A 51 11.97 9.51 2.73
C TYR A 51 12.19 8.14 3.41
N PRO A 52 11.14 7.41 3.82
CA PRO A 52 9.72 7.65 3.54
C PRO A 52 8.92 8.40 4.63
N GLU A 53 9.55 8.81 5.73
CA GLU A 53 8.89 9.36 6.92
C GLU A 53 7.97 10.55 6.60
N ASN A 54 8.47 11.53 5.84
CA ASN A 54 7.68 12.72 5.47
C ASN A 54 6.43 12.37 4.64
N LEU A 55 6.54 11.36 3.76
CA LEU A 55 5.40 10.88 2.97
C LEU A 55 4.34 10.24 3.88
N GLU A 56 4.76 9.46 4.88
CA GLU A 56 3.85 8.83 5.84
C GLU A 56 3.15 9.86 6.73
N GLN A 57 3.89 10.89 7.19
CA GLN A 57 3.32 11.99 7.97
C GLN A 57 2.25 12.75 7.17
N ALA A 58 2.54 13.11 5.92
CA ALA A 58 1.58 13.78 5.04
C ALA A 58 0.35 12.89 4.75
N LYS A 59 0.53 11.59 4.54
CA LYS A 59 -0.59 10.64 4.43
C LYS A 59 -1.44 10.62 5.71
N ALA A 60 -0.82 10.61 6.88
CA ALA A 60 -1.57 10.64 8.15
C ALA A 60 -2.38 11.94 8.32
N VAL A 61 -1.85 13.08 7.88
CA VAL A 61 -2.59 14.35 7.84
C VAL A 61 -3.76 14.27 6.87
N LEU A 62 -3.53 13.79 5.64
CA LEU A 62 -4.57 13.64 4.61
C LEU A 62 -5.71 12.73 5.07
N GLU A 63 -5.39 11.59 5.70
CA GLU A 63 -6.41 10.68 6.21
C GLU A 63 -7.23 11.30 7.35
N ARG A 64 -6.62 12.10 8.24
CA ARG A 64 -7.38 12.88 9.22
C ARG A 64 -8.34 13.86 8.56
N GLN A 65 -7.88 14.59 7.54
CA GLN A 65 -8.72 15.55 6.79
C GLN A 65 -9.90 14.86 6.10
N LYS A 66 -9.69 13.70 5.47
CA LYS A 66 -10.77 12.92 4.86
C LYS A 66 -11.80 12.46 5.89
N ASN A 67 -11.34 12.05 7.07
CA ASN A 67 -12.21 11.61 8.17
C ASN A 67 -12.99 12.77 8.79
N GLU A 68 -12.45 13.99 8.80
CA GLU A 68 -13.16 15.20 9.28
C GLU A 68 -14.20 15.72 8.28
N GLN A 69 -14.08 15.36 7.00
CA GLN A 69 -15.00 15.75 5.93
C GLN A 69 -16.17 14.76 5.72
N SER A 70 -16.14 13.60 6.38
CA SER A 70 -17.23 12.59 6.38
C SER A 70 -18.16 12.75 7.57
#